data_AF-I4A692-F1
#
_entry.id   AF-I4A692-F1
#
_cell.length_a   1.000
_cell.length_b   1.000
_cell.length_c   1.000
_cell.angle_alpha   90.00
_cell.angle_beta   90.00
_cell.angle_gamma   90.00
#
_symmetry.space_group_name_H-M   'P 1'
#
loop_
_entity.id
_entity.type
_entity.pdbx_description
1 polymer ?
#
loop_
_entity_poly.entity_id
_entity_poly.type
_entity_poly.pdbx_seq_one_letter_code
_entity_poly.pdbx_strand_id
1 'polypeptide(L)' 'MQNPIPTRLTVKQAAAISKMGAQFIRVGMQRELFPFGSAVKLSSKWTYHIPFLPFCEYVGIEPEKALEIINLSEEATA' A
#
# COMPACT_ATOMS: atom_id res chain seq x y z
N MET A 1 -3.76 17.06 -15.53
CA MET A 1 -2.36 16.79 -15.18
C MET A 1 -2.28 15.30 -14.86
N GLN A 2 -1.39 14.52 -15.49
CA GLN A 2 -1.26 13.10 -15.17
C GLN A 2 -0.67 12.98 -13.76
N ASN A 3 -1.37 12.33 -12.82
CA ASN A 3 -0.78 12.05 -11.51
C ASN A 3 0.40 11.08 -11.72
N PRO A 4 1.62 11.42 -11.29
CA PRO A 4 2.76 10.54 -11.46
C PRO A 4 2.54 9.27 -10.63
N ILE A 5 2.95 8.13 -11.19
CA ILE A 5 2.90 6.84 -10.49
C ILE A 5 3.71 6.95 -9.18
N PRO A 6 3.11 6.69 -8.01
CA PRO A 6 3.81 6.77 -6.75
C PRO A 6 4.84 5.64 -6.66
N THR A 7 5.97 5.93 -6.01
CA THR A 7 7.01 4.93 -5.80
C THR A 7 6.64 3.94 -4.68
N ARG A 8 5.89 4.41 -3.68
CA ARG A 8 5.45 3.61 -2.53
C ARG A 8 4.03 3.96 -2.07
N LEU A 9 3.42 3.01 -1.37
CA LEU A 9 2.13 3.16 -0.72
C LEU A 9 2.26 3.30 0.79
N THR A 10 1.31 4.01 1.38
CA THR A 10 1.03 3.90 2.81
C THR A 10 0.21 2.64 3.10
N VAL A 11 0.22 2.19 4.36
CA VAL A 11 -0.62 1.07 4.80
C VAL A 11 -2.11 1.35 4.55
N LYS A 12 -2.57 2.61 4.68
CA LYS A 12 -3.96 3.00 4.42
C LYS A 12 -4.32 2.83 2.94
N GLN A 13 -3.45 3.30 2.04
CA GLN A 13 -3.65 3.16 0.59
C GLN A 13 -3.62 1.70 0.17
N ALA A 14 -2.65 0.90 0.65
CA ALA A 14 -2.60 -0.53 0.37
C ALA A 14 -3.87 -1.27 0.85
N ALA A 15 -4.36 -0.94 2.04
CA ALA A 15 -5.63 -1.47 2.55
C ALA A 15 -6.83 -1.10 1.67
N ALA A 16 -6.91 0.15 1.21
CA ALA A 16 -7.98 0.61 0.33
C ALA A 16 -7.96 -0.12 -1.03
N ILE A 17 -6.79 -0.23 -1.66
CA ILE A 17 -6.63 -0.89 -2.97
C ILE A 17 -6.98 -2.37 -2.90
N SER A 18 -6.45 -3.08 -1.89
CA SER A 18 -6.67 -4.51 -1.73
C SER A 18 -8.00 -4.89 -1.09
N LYS A 19 -8.77 -3.90 -0.61
CA LYS A 19 -9.96 -4.10 0.24
C LYS A 19 -9.69 -4.92 1.50
N MET A 20 -8.43 -5.00 1.92
CA MET A 20 -8.02 -5.70 3.13
C MET A 20 -7.91 -4.71 4.30
N GLY A 21 -8.10 -5.21 5.52
CA GLY A 21 -7.92 -4.38 6.70
C GLY A 21 -6.47 -3.90 6.87
N ALA A 22 -6.26 -2.66 7.34
CA ALA A 22 -4.92 -2.13 7.59
C ALA A 22 -4.08 -3.03 8.52
N GLN A 23 -4.72 -3.68 9.50
CA GLN A 23 -4.05 -4.61 10.41
C GLN A 23 -3.55 -5.87 9.71
N PHE A 24 -4.27 -6.38 8.70
CA PHE A 24 -3.82 -7.50 7.89
C PHE A 24 -2.52 -7.15 7.15
N ILE A 25 -2.48 -5.98 6.50
CA ILE A 25 -1.28 -5.49 5.82
C ILE A 25 -0.12 -5.33 6.81
N ARG A 26 -0.35 -4.75 8.00
CA ARG A 26 0.70 -4.61 9.02
C ARG A 26 1.26 -5.95 9.44
N VAL A 27 0.41 -6.89 9.85
CA VAL A 27 0.84 -8.20 10.34
C VAL A 27 1.53 -9.00 9.24
N GLY A 28 1.00 -8.99 8.02
CA GLY A 28 1.60 -9.70 6.89
C GLY A 28 3.00 -9.20 6.55
N MET A 29 3.21 -7.87 6.54
CA MET A 29 4.53 -7.30 6.30
C MET A 29 5.51 -7.55 7.47
N GLN A 30 5.05 -7.41 8.71
CA GLN A 30 5.89 -7.63 9.90
C GLN A 30 6.39 -9.07 10.02
N ARG A 31 5.62 -10.02 9.49
CA ARG A 31 5.93 -11.45 9.50
C ARG A 31 6.55 -11.93 8.18
N GLU A 32 6.91 -11.00 7.28
CA GLU A 32 7.53 -11.28 5.98
C GLU A 32 6.72 -12.29 5.13
N LEU A 33 5.39 -12.23 5.22
CA LEU A 33 4.48 -13.14 4.51
C LEU A 33 4.19 -12.71 3.08
N PHE A 34 4.47 -11.45 2.74
CA PHE A 34 4.25 -10.90 1.42
C PHE A 34 5.53 -11.01 0.58
N PRO A 35 5.43 -11.36 -0.71
CA PRO A 35 6.59 -11.47 -1.60
C PRO A 35 7.13 -10.11 -2.08
N PHE A 36 6.72 -9.01 -1.45
CA PHE A 36 7.08 -7.65 -1.82
C PHE A 36 7.32 -6.78 -0.59
N GLY A 37 8.10 -5.72 -0.78
CA GLY A 37 8.30 -4.70 0.24
C GLY A 37 8.96 -5.22 1.50
N SER A 38 8.88 -4.42 2.57
CA SER A 38 9.42 -4.81 3.87
C SER A 38 8.81 -3.98 5.00
N ALA A 39 8.81 -4.53 6.21
CA ALA A 39 8.55 -3.77 7.42
C ALA A 39 9.72 -3.94 8.37
N VAL A 40 10.28 -2.82 8.84
CA VAL A 40 11.41 -2.81 9.77
C VAL A 40 11.02 -2.11 11.05
N LYS A 41 11.34 -2.75 12.18
CA LYS A 41 11.17 -2.16 13.50
C LYS A 41 12.44 -1.39 13.87
N LEU A 42 12.44 -0.07 13.70
CA LEU A 42 13.61 0.77 13.98
C LEU A 42 13.77 1.10 15.48
N SER A 43 12.69 1.02 16.26
CA SER A 43 12.70 1.17 17.73
C SER A 43 11.36 0.67 18.29
N SER A 44 10.53 1.53 18.88
CA SER A 44 9.14 1.23 19.28
C SER A 44 8.14 1.28 18.13
N LYS A 45 8.55 1.84 16.96
CA LYS A 45 7.69 2.02 15.79
C LYS A 45 8.12 1.12 14.64
N TRP A 46 7.13 0.71 13.87
CA TRP A 46 7.31 0.01 12.60
C TRP A 46 7.30 0.99 11.44
N THR A 47 8.29 0.85 10.57
CA THR A 47 8.38 1.55 9.29
C THR A 47 8.06 0.56 8.19
N TYR A 48 7.20 0.96 7.25
CA TYR A 48 6.72 0.11 6.17
C TYR A 48 7.20 0.68 4.83
N HIS A 49 7.71 -0.21 3.98
CA HIS A 49 8.03 0.08 2.60
C HIS A 49 7.18 -0.83 1.71
N ILE A 50 6.11 -0.27 1.13
CA ILE A 50 5.20 -0.97 0.22
C ILE A 50 5.44 -0.42 -1.18
N PRO A 51 6.24 -1.07 -2.03
CA PRO A 51 6.50 -0.60 -3.39
C PRO A 51 5.22 -0.71 -4.22
N PHE A 52 4.87 0.35 -4.96
CA PHE A 52 3.57 0.46 -5.62
C PHE A 52 3.34 -0.61 -6.71
N LEU A 53 4.25 -0.72 -7.68
CA LEU A 53 4.09 -1.64 -8.80
C LEU A 53 4.08 -3.11 -8.36
N PRO A 54 5.04 -3.60 -7.53
CA PRO A 54 4.99 -4.98 -7.04
C PRO A 54 3.75 -5.30 -6.20
N PHE A 55 3.23 -4.30 -5.46
CA PHE A 55 1.98 -4.47 -4.73
C PHE A 55 0.78 -4.63 -5.68
N CYS A 56 0.70 -3.82 -6.74
CA CYS A 56 -0.37 -3.92 -7.73
C CYS A 56 -0.34 -5.27 -8.45
N GLU A 57 0.85 -5.73 -8.84
CA GLU A 57 1.05 -7.06 -9.43
C GLU A 57 0.60 -8.17 -8.48
N TYR A 58 0.99 -8.11 -7.20
CA TYR A 58 0.57 -9.09 -6.19
C TYR A 58 -0.95 -9.15 -6.00
N VAL A 59 -1.61 -8.00 -5.96
CA VAL A 59 -3.08 -7.92 -5.76
C VAL A 59 -3.83 -8.27 -7.07
N GLY A 60 -3.17 -8.21 -8.22
CA GLY A 60 -3.79 -8.41 -9.53
C GLY A 60 -4.66 -7.24 -9.95
N ILE A 61 -4.21 -6.00 -9.68
CA ILE A 61 -4.92 -4.78 -10.07
C ILE A 61 -4.05 -3.92 -10.99
N GLU A 62 -4.68 -3.33 -12.01
CA GLU A 62 -4.00 -2.37 -12.89
C GLU A 62 -3.58 -1.10 -12.12
N PRO A 63 -2.35 -0.60 -12.33
CA PRO A 63 -1.83 0.60 -11.67
C PRO A 63 -2.75 1.83 -11.78
N GLU A 64 -3.36 2.05 -12.94
CA GLU A 64 -4.25 3.17 -13.21
C GLU A 64 -5.49 3.12 -12.31
N LYS A 65 -6.05 1.92 -12.13
CA LYS A 65 -7.21 1.70 -11.26
C LYS A 65 -6.85 1.86 -9.79
N ALA A 66 -5.65 1.44 -9.39
CA ALA A 66 -5.16 1.67 -8.03
C ALA A 66 -4.99 3.17 -7.75
N LEU A 67 -4.52 3.97 -8.71
CA LEU A 67 -4.42 5.42 -8.61
C LEU A 67 -5.78 6.09 -8.41
N GLU A 68 -6.80 5.67 -9.15
CA GLU A 68 -8.18 6.17 -8.98
C GLU A 68 -8.67 5.96 -7.55
N ILE A 69 -8.45 4.77 -6.97
CA ILE A 69 -8.85 4.47 -5.59
C ILE A 69 -8.12 5.36 -4.58
N ILE A 70 -6.83 5.62 -4.80
CA ILE A 70 -6.04 6.48 -3.92
C ILE A 70 -6.61 7.90 -3.92
N ASN A 71 -6.82 8.49 -5.11
CA ASN A 71 -7.34 9.85 -5.25
C ASN A 71 -8.70 9.99 -4.56
N LEU A 72 -9.61 9.03 -4.78
CA LEU A 72 -10.93 9.01 -4.12
C LEU A 72 -10.81 8.93 -2.59
N SER A 73 -9.84 8.16 -2.08
CA SER A 73 -9.64 8.01 -0.63
C SER A 73 -9.07 9.28 0.04
N GLU A 74 -8.34 10.09 -0.72
CA GLU A 74 -7.77 11.35 -0.27
C GLU A 74 -8.84 12.45 -0.26
N GLU A 75 -9.66 12.53 -1.31
CA GLU A 75 -10.80 13.46 -1.40
C GLU A 75 -11.83 13.23 -0.29
N ALA A 76 -12.12 11.96 0.06
CA ALA A 76 -13.06 11.64 1.14
C ALA A 76 -12.55 12.01 2.55
N THR A 77 -11.26 12.31 2.69
CA THR A 77 -10.66 12.73 3.96
C THR A 77 -10.40 14.25 4.03
N ALA A 78 -10.64 14.98 2.93
CA ALA A 78 -10.51 16.44 2.81
C ALA A 78 -11.83 17.16 3.11
#